data_AF-A0A6I7X533-F1
#
_entry.id   AF-A0A6I7X533-F1
#
_cell.length_a   1.000
_cell.length_b   1.000
_cell.length_c   1.000
_cell.angle_alpha   90.00
_cell.angle_beta   90.00
_cell.angle_gamma   90.00
#
_symmetry.space_group_name_H-M   'P 1'
#
loop_
_entity.id
_entity.type
_entity.pdbx_description
1 polymer ?
#
loop_
_entity_poly.entity_id
_entity_poly.type
_entity_poly.pdbx_seq_one_letter_code
_entity_poly.pdbx_strand_id
1 'polypeptide(L)'
;MFKLENALTIEQLKSIESDDALQALLIAVDKPLQAIPAINISQLDADLVLQGQQISVPDEKIEQGLRRLYHEQKFLGLGEMLLNAKIQPRKLFKLN
;
A
#
# COMPACT_ATOMS: atom_id res chain seq x y z
N MET A 1 1.05 8.08 11.45
CA MET A 1 2.29 8.39 12.20
C MET A 1 2.53 7.33 13.28
N PHE A 2 3.77 6.90 13.49
CA PHE A 2 4.13 5.94 14.54
C PHE A 2 4.42 6.68 15.85
N LYS A 3 4.01 6.09 16.97
CA LYS A 3 4.22 6.65 18.30
C LYS A 3 4.85 5.60 19.20
N LEU A 4 5.71 6.04 20.11
CA LEU A 4 6.39 5.17 21.07
C LEU A 4 5.40 4.42 21.98
N GLU A 5 4.26 5.03 22.31
CA GLU A 5 3.19 4.41 23.12
C GLU A 5 2.58 3.14 22.50
N ASN A 6 2.75 2.93 21.18
CA ASN A 6 2.27 1.75 20.47
C ASN A 6 3.36 0.68 20.27
N ALA A 7 4.59 0.93 20.73
CA ALA A 7 5.69 0.00 20.56
C ALA A 7 5.66 -1.08 21.65
N LEU A 8 6.07 -2.30 21.30
CA LEU A 8 6.19 -3.43 22.22
C LEU A 8 7.65 -3.83 22.37
N THR A 9 8.04 -4.19 23.59
CA THR A 9 9.36 -4.77 23.85
C THR A 9 9.41 -6.22 23.40
N ILE A 10 10.62 -6.77 23.28
CA ILE A 10 10.83 -8.18 22.92
C ILE A 10 10.22 -9.10 23.99
N GLU A 11 10.32 -8.74 25.26
CA GLU A 11 9.75 -9.50 26.39
C GLU A 11 8.22 -9.53 26.33
N GLN A 12 7.59 -8.39 26.02
CA GLN A 12 6.14 -8.32 25.82
C GLN A 12 5.69 -9.21 24.66
N LEU A 13 6.41 -9.18 23.53
CA LEU A 13 6.11 -10.05 22.39
C LEU A 13 6.27 -11.54 22.74
N LYS A 14 7.33 -11.90 23.48
CA LYS A 14 7.56 -13.29 23.92
C LYS A 14 6.52 -13.81 24.92
N SER A 15 5.87 -12.92 25.67
CA SER A 15 4.82 -13.30 26.62
C SER A 15 3.48 -13.65 25.96
N ILE A 16 3.35 -13.41 24.65
CA ILE A 16 2.14 -13.72 23.89
C ILE A 16 2.28 -15.13 23.33
N GLU A 17 1.47 -16.05 23.86
CA GLU A 17 1.57 -17.48 23.56
C GLU A 17 0.85 -17.91 22.27
N SER A 18 -0.02 -17.06 21.73
CA SER A 18 -0.85 -17.37 20.55
C SER A 18 -0.36 -16.61 19.31
N ASP A 19 -0.15 -17.34 18.22
CA ASP A 19 0.18 -16.78 16.91
C ASP A 19 -0.90 -15.83 16.38
N ASP A 20 -2.18 -16.11 16.65
CA ASP A 20 -3.29 -15.22 16.27
C ASP A 20 -3.22 -13.88 17.03
N ALA A 21 -2.86 -13.94 18.31
CA ALA A 21 -2.68 -12.74 19.12
C ALA A 21 -1.47 -11.93 18.67
N LEU A 22 -0.37 -12.58 18.25
CA LEU A 22 0.78 -11.92 17.64
C LEU A 22 0.42 -11.28 16.29
N GLN A 23 -0.33 -12.00 15.46
CA GLN A 23 -0.78 -11.51 14.16
C GLN A 23 -1.66 -10.26 14.29
N ALA A 24 -2.53 -10.22 15.30
CA ALA A 24 -3.38 -9.06 15.59
C ALA A 24 -2.60 -7.79 15.98
N LEU A 25 -1.34 -7.92 16.40
CA LEU A 25 -0.47 -6.78 16.72
C LEU A 25 0.19 -6.17 15.47
N LEU A 26 0.19 -6.88 14.34
CA LEU A 26 0.80 -6.36 13.12
C LEU A 26 0.02 -5.16 12.60
N ILE A 27 0.77 -4.16 12.16
CA ILE A 27 0.21 -3.01 11.46
C ILE A 27 0.05 -3.32 9.97
N ALA A 28 -0.90 -2.65 9.33
CA ALA A 28 -1.02 -2.71 7.87
C ALA A 28 0.29 -2.25 7.19
N VAL A 29 0.71 -2.98 6.15
CA VAL A 29 1.98 -2.79 5.44
C VAL A 29 2.13 -1.42 4.78
N ASP A 30 1.01 -0.76 4.49
CA ASP A 30 0.93 0.56 3.86
C ASP A 30 0.96 1.72 4.87
N LYS A 31 0.86 1.43 6.19
CA LYS A 31 0.88 2.45 7.25
C LYS A 31 2.14 3.33 7.24
N PRO A 32 3.36 2.81 6.99
CA PRO A 32 4.55 3.65 6.83
C PRO A 32 4.52 4.57 5.61
N LEU A 33 3.69 4.23 4.62
CA LEU A 33 3.62 4.90 3.33
C LEU A 33 2.54 6.00 3.30
N GLN A 34 1.89 6.28 4.44
CA GLN A 34 0.76 7.22 4.52
C GLN A 34 1.06 8.64 4.04
N ALA A 35 2.33 9.08 4.08
CA ALA A 35 2.75 10.37 3.54
C ALA A 35 2.71 10.43 2.00
N ILE A 36 2.72 9.28 1.33
CA ILE A 36 2.58 9.18 -0.12
C ILE A 36 1.08 9.27 -0.47
N PRO A 37 0.67 10.11 -1.44
CA PRO A 37 -0.74 10.19 -1.83
C PRO A 37 -1.27 8.85 -2.34
N ALA A 38 -2.55 8.58 -2.09
CA ALA A 38 -3.20 7.35 -2.51
C ALA A 38 -4.06 7.60 -3.76
N ILE A 39 -4.23 6.55 -4.56
CA ILE A 39 -5.20 6.50 -5.65
C ILE A 39 -5.92 5.15 -5.63
N ASN A 40 -7.24 5.19 -5.83
CA ASN A 40 -8.06 4.01 -5.95
C ASN A 40 -8.31 3.76 -7.45
N ILE A 41 -8.10 2.53 -7.91
CA ILE A 41 -8.18 2.16 -9.33
C ILE A 41 -9.27 1.13 -9.55
N SER A 42 -9.70 0.98 -10.81
CA SER A 42 -10.71 -0.02 -11.17
C SER A 42 -10.17 -1.44 -10.98
N GLN A 43 -11.05 -2.44 -10.94
CA GLN A 43 -10.65 -3.85 -10.88
C GLN A 43 -9.78 -4.23 -12.10
N LEU A 44 -10.19 -3.78 -13.29
CA LEU A 44 -9.43 -4.01 -14.53
C LEU A 44 -8.00 -3.45 -14.42
N ASP A 45 -7.86 -2.22 -13.95
CA ASP A 45 -6.56 -1.59 -13.78
C ASP A 45 -5.73 -2.28 -12.70
N ALA A 46 -6.36 -2.77 -11.63
CA ALA A 46 -5.69 -3.54 -10.59
C ALA A 46 -5.09 -4.83 -11.18
N ASP A 47 -5.83 -5.56 -12.00
CA ASP A 47 -5.35 -6.78 -12.65
C ASP A 47 -4.18 -6.52 -13.60
N LEU A 48 -4.23 -5.41 -14.35
CA LEU A 48 -3.13 -4.96 -15.21
C LEU A 48 -1.89 -4.58 -14.39
N VAL A 49 -2.07 -3.77 -13.35
CA VAL A 49 -1.00 -3.34 -12.45
C VAL A 49 -0.33 -4.52 -11.78
N LEU A 50 -1.09 -5.51 -11.30
CA LEU A 50 -0.56 -6.72 -10.66
C LEU A 50 0.28 -7.58 -11.63
N GLN A 51 0.10 -7.41 -12.94
CA GLN A 51 0.91 -8.00 -14.00
C GLN A 51 2.06 -7.08 -14.45
N GLY A 52 2.28 -5.96 -13.77
CA GLY A 52 3.33 -4.98 -14.07
C GLY A 52 3.00 -4.02 -15.22
N GLN A 53 1.76 -4.01 -15.71
CA GLN A 53 1.35 -3.17 -16.82
C GLN A 53 1.04 -1.75 -16.39
N GLN A 54 1.30 -0.80 -17.28
CA GLN A 54 0.99 0.60 -17.10
C GLN A 54 -0.51 0.85 -17.32
N ILE A 55 -1.12 1.69 -16.49
CA ILE A 55 -2.53 2.07 -16.62
C ILE A 55 -2.67 3.57 -16.90
N SER A 56 -3.78 3.96 -17.51
CA SER A 56 -4.12 5.37 -17.74
C SER A 56 -5.08 5.84 -16.66
N VAL A 57 -4.88 7.05 -16.15
CA VAL A 57 -5.73 7.62 -15.11
C VAL A 57 -6.54 8.75 -15.74
N PRO A 58 -7.88 8.75 -15.59
CA PRO A 58 -8.74 9.68 -16.31
C PRO A 58 -8.65 11.14 -15.84
N ASP A 59 -7.94 11.43 -14.74
CA ASP A 59 -7.77 12.77 -14.21
C ASP A 59 -6.34 13.31 -14.43
N GLU A 60 -6.21 14.18 -15.43
CA GLU A 60 -4.96 14.85 -15.81
C GLU A 60 -4.44 15.83 -14.73
N LYS A 61 -5.24 16.16 -13.72
CA LYS A 61 -4.85 17.11 -12.65
C LYS A 61 -4.06 16.46 -11.52
N ILE A 62 -3.88 15.15 -11.55
CA ILE A 62 -3.11 14.46 -10.53
C ILE A 62 -1.63 14.78 -10.73
N GLU A 63 -1.00 15.33 -9.69
CA GLU A 63 0.43 15.62 -9.71
C GLU A 63 1.28 14.37 -10.00
N GLN A 64 2.51 14.57 -10.46
CA GLN A 64 3.44 13.46 -10.71
C GLN A 64 3.95 12.82 -9.41
N GLY A 65 4.68 11.73 -9.58
CA GLY A 65 5.44 11.08 -8.52
C GLY A 65 4.72 9.88 -7.91
N LEU A 66 5.29 9.38 -6.80
CA LEU A 66 4.84 8.14 -6.19
C LEU A 66 3.39 8.22 -5.69
N ARG A 67 2.67 7.12 -5.87
CA ARG A 67 1.30 6.92 -5.43
C ARG A 67 1.14 5.53 -4.81
N ARG A 68 0.42 5.47 -3.70
CA ARG A 68 -0.09 4.19 -3.17
C ARG A 68 -1.30 3.77 -4.01
N LEU A 69 -1.27 2.55 -4.53
CA LEU A 69 -2.32 2.00 -5.37
C LEU A 69 -3.23 1.13 -4.52
N TYR A 70 -4.54 1.38 -4.62
CA TYR A 70 -5.57 0.61 -3.93
C TYR A 70 -6.65 0.15 -4.91
N HIS A 71 -7.27 -0.98 -4.58
CA HIS A 71 -8.57 -1.37 -5.13
C HIS A 71 -9.46 -1.85 -3.98
N GLU A 72 -10.66 -1.31 -3.83
CA GLU A 72 -11.59 -1.66 -2.74
C GLU A 72 -10.91 -1.69 -1.35
N GLN A 73 -10.14 -0.64 -1.02
CA GLN A 73 -9.36 -0.52 0.22
C GLN A 73 -8.20 -1.51 0.38
N LYS A 74 -8.00 -2.44 -0.55
CA LYS A 74 -6.83 -3.34 -0.56
C LYS A 74 -5.64 -2.61 -1.15
N PHE A 75 -4.55 -2.56 -0.39
CA PHE A 75 -3.28 -2.04 -0.86
C PHE A 75 -2.65 -2.99 -1.88
N LEU A 76 -2.37 -2.49 -3.08
CA LEU A 76 -1.74 -3.25 -4.16
C LEU A 76 -0.23 -2.99 -4.23
N GLY A 77 0.20 -1.81 -3.79
CA GLY A 77 1.59 -1.39 -3.84
C GLY A 77 1.79 0.08 -4.20
N LEU A 78 2.95 0.37 -4.79
CA LEU A 78 3.36 1.68 -5.26
C LEU A 78 3.42 1.73 -6.78
N GLY A 79 2.88 2.80 -7.33
CA GLY A 79 3.08 3.21 -8.72
C GLY A 79 3.62 4.63 -8.78
N GLU A 80 4.13 5.02 -9.94
CA GLU A 80 4.59 6.38 -10.21
C GLU A 80 3.70 7.02 -11.28
N MET A 81 3.10 8.17 -10.93
CA MET A 81 2.35 9.00 -11.85
C MET A 81 3.32 9.74 -12.76
N LEU A 82 3.20 9.51 -14.07
CA LEU A 82 4.01 10.12 -15.12
C LEU A 82 3.30 11.34 -15.73
N LEU A 83 4.06 12.12 -16.50
CA LEU A 83 3.61 13.30 -17.25
C LEU A 83 2.42 13.05 -18.21
N ASN A 84 2.22 11.82 -18.67
CA ASN A 84 1.19 11.47 -19.65
C ASN A 84 -0.09 10.91 -19.01
N ALA A 85 -0.37 11.29 -17.77
CA ALA A 85 -1.52 10.80 -16.98
C ALA A 85 -1.58 9.26 -16.88
N LYS A 86 -0.41 8.62 -16.83
CA LYS A 86 -0.29 7.17 -16.65
C LYS A 86 0.45 6.82 -15.38
N ILE A 87 0.09 5.70 -14.78
CA ILE A 87 0.79 5.14 -13.63
C ILE A 87 1.62 3.94 -14.08
N GLN A 88 2.93 4.01 -13.82
CA GLN A 88 3.85 2.89 -13.95
C GLN A 88 3.97 2.14 -12.61
N PRO A 89 3.68 0.83 -12.54
CA PRO A 89 3.94 0.03 -11.35
C PRO A 89 5.43 0.06 -10.97
N ARG A 90 5.73 0.26 -9.68
CA ARG A 90 7.11 0.31 -9.14
C ARG A 90 7.40 -0.78 -8.13
N LYS A 91 6.49 -1.00 -7.16
CA LYS A 91 6.64 -2.05 -6.14
C LYS A 91 5.28 -2.60 -5.78
N LEU A 92 5.03 -3.85 -6.14
CA LEU A 92 3.74 -4.51 -5.93
C LEU A 92 3.81 -5.47 -4.75
N PHE A 93 2.67 -5.64 -4.10
CA PHE A 93 2.50 -6.55 -2.98
C PHE A 93 1.39 -7.53 -3.33
N LYS A 94 1.69 -8.82 -3.17
CA LYS A 94 0.68 -9.87 -3.21
C LYS A 94 0.35 -10.24 -1.76
N LEU A 95 -0.62 -9.50 -1.21
CA LEU A 95 -1.15 -9.78 0.11
C LEU A 95 -2.21 -10.89 -0.09
N ASN A 96 -1.86 -12.11 0.33
CA ASN A 96 -2.73 -13.27 0.27
C ASN A 96 -3.83 -13.18 1.34
#